data_AF-W9C9I7-F1
#
_entry.id   AF-W9C9I7-F1
#
_cell.length_a   1.000
_cell.length_b   1.000
_cell.length_c   1.000
_cell.angle_alpha   90.00
_cell.angle_beta   90.00
_cell.angle_gamma   90.00
#
_symmetry.space_group_name_H-M   'P 1'
#
loop_
_entity.id
_entity.type
_entity.pdbx_description
1 polymer ?
#
loop_
_entity_poly.entity_id
_entity_poly.type
_entity_poly.pdbx_seq_one_letter_code
_entity_poly.pdbx_strand_id
1 'polypeptide(L)'
;MATPTPPSPTTLIPNPASLHAPELIVFKDSCHIREQVYVHEQQAVPLVHHLDNDDARSVHFVIYAPIITPVASTITNTQQEHIPVGTIRLLPYPDHIRPLPNSRIITALPDAEISPPSHLFFQSHPPYQIDKASTLYDGIEPYIRLGRLAVLPEYRGQGYADSLIQVAMKWAAEHPKFSYEMLSEEEKKEVPEWRG
;
A
#
# COMPACT_ATOMS: atom_id res chain seq x y z
N MET A 1 42.02 -41.27 1.61
CA MET A 1 41.31 -40.23 0.82
C MET A 1 40.17 -39.71 1.68
N ALA A 2 40.31 -38.53 2.27
CA ALA A 2 39.26 -37.90 3.07
C ALA A 2 38.51 -36.92 2.15
N THR A 3 37.19 -37.05 2.07
CA THR A 3 36.31 -36.18 1.28
C THR A 3 36.09 -34.85 2.01
N PRO A 4 36.15 -33.69 1.32
CA PRO A 4 35.92 -32.40 1.95
C PRO A 4 34.43 -32.17 2.26
N THR A 5 34.16 -31.72 3.48
CA THR A 5 32.85 -31.31 3.99
C THR A 5 32.35 -30.05 3.27
N PRO A 6 31.07 -29.94 2.89
CA PRO A 6 30.55 -28.73 2.28
C PRO A 6 30.50 -27.55 3.29
N PRO A 7 30.74 -26.30 2.85
CA PRO A 7 30.65 -25.14 3.73
C PRO A 7 29.19 -24.88 4.15
N SER A 8 29.00 -24.65 5.45
CA SER A 8 27.71 -24.25 6.03
C SER A 8 27.19 -22.96 5.39
N PRO A 9 25.85 -22.81 5.23
CA PRO A 9 25.27 -21.60 4.66
C PRO A 9 25.58 -20.40 5.56
N THR A 10 26.34 -19.45 5.03
CA THR A 10 26.59 -18.17 5.69
C THR A 10 25.33 -17.33 5.54
N THR A 11 24.52 -17.27 6.59
CA THR A 11 23.43 -16.30 6.69
C THR A 11 24.04 -14.90 6.75
N LEU A 12 24.08 -14.22 5.61
CA LEU A 12 24.37 -12.79 5.55
C LEU A 12 23.24 -12.07 6.27
N ILE A 13 23.45 -11.76 7.55
CA ILE A 13 22.59 -10.82 8.27
C ILE A 13 22.92 -9.44 7.69
N PRO A 14 22.01 -8.77 6.96
CA PRO A 14 22.28 -7.45 6.43
C PRO A 14 22.51 -6.47 7.58
N ASN A 15 23.59 -5.69 7.50
CA ASN A 15 23.93 -4.63 8.42
C ASN A 15 22.76 -3.61 8.48
N PRO A 16 22.16 -3.33 9.65
CA PRO A 16 21.01 -2.42 9.77
C PRO A 16 21.32 -0.99 9.32
N ALA A 17 22.59 -0.58 9.24
CA ALA A 17 23.00 0.74 8.77
C ALA A 17 23.01 0.89 7.23
N SER A 18 22.80 -0.20 6.47
CA SER A 18 22.91 -0.19 5.00
C SER A 18 21.58 -0.32 4.24
N LEU A 19 20.43 -0.37 4.93
CA LEU A 19 19.12 -0.38 4.28
C LEU A 19 18.62 1.06 3.97
N HIS A 20 19.36 1.79 3.13
CA HIS A 20 18.77 2.92 2.39
C HIS A 20 18.04 2.36 1.17
N ALA A 21 16.96 1.61 1.40
CA ALA A 21 16.03 1.25 0.35
C ALA A 21 14.97 2.36 0.28
N PRO A 22 14.99 3.23 -0.75
CA PRO A 22 14.05 4.35 -0.86
C PRO A 22 12.59 3.89 -0.84
N GLU A 23 12.33 2.68 -1.37
CA GLU A 23 11.01 2.03 -1.34
C GLU A 23 10.49 1.78 0.09
N LEU A 24 11.37 1.38 1.01
CA LEU A 24 11.01 1.19 2.42
C LEU A 24 10.72 2.51 3.12
N ILE A 25 11.32 3.62 2.68
CA ILE A 25 11.05 4.95 3.23
C ILE A 25 9.64 5.39 2.83
N VAL A 26 9.31 5.32 1.53
CA VAL A 26 7.99 5.71 1.02
C VAL A 26 6.87 4.88 1.68
N PHE A 27 7.08 3.57 1.84
CA PHE A 27 6.09 2.74 2.52
C PHE A 27 5.92 3.11 4.00
N LYS A 28 7.02 3.36 4.73
CA LYS A 28 6.97 3.81 6.12
C LYS A 28 6.26 5.16 6.25
N ASP A 29 6.52 6.08 5.34
CA ASP A 29 5.89 7.40 5.33
C ASP A 29 4.39 7.31 5.03
N SER A 30 4.00 6.46 4.08
CA SER A 30 2.59 6.13 3.83
C SER A 30 1.93 5.57 5.10
N CYS A 31 2.60 4.63 5.78
CA CYS A 31 2.10 4.06 7.02
C CYS A 31 1.95 5.11 8.13
N HIS A 32 2.91 6.03 8.25
CA HIS A 32 2.86 7.11 9.21
C HIS A 32 1.63 8.01 8.98
N ILE A 33 1.39 8.45 7.75
CA ILE A 33 0.23 9.30 7.42
C ILE A 33 -1.09 8.56 7.72
N ARG A 34 -1.19 7.29 7.32
CA ARG A 34 -2.36 6.46 7.57
C ARG A 34 -2.61 6.25 9.06
N GLU A 35 -1.56 6.10 9.87
CA GLU A 35 -1.69 6.03 11.33
C GLU A 35 -2.26 7.33 11.89
N GLN A 36 -1.69 8.48 11.52
CA GLN A 36 -2.18 9.79 11.98
C GLN A 36 -3.66 9.99 11.64
N VAL A 37 -4.06 9.66 10.40
CA VAL A 37 -5.42 9.91 9.93
C VAL A 37 -6.42 8.86 10.39
N TYR A 38 -6.14 7.56 10.23
CA TYR A 38 -7.13 6.50 10.48
C TYR A 38 -7.15 6.01 11.93
N VAL A 39 -6.00 6.06 12.63
CA VAL A 39 -5.87 5.58 14.01
C VAL A 39 -6.10 6.72 14.98
N HIS A 40 -5.32 7.80 14.87
CA HIS A 40 -5.35 8.89 15.87
C HIS A 40 -6.49 9.87 15.63
N GLU A 41 -6.66 10.37 14.40
CA GLU A 41 -7.68 11.37 14.08
C GLU A 41 -9.09 10.77 13.98
N GLN A 42 -9.30 9.80 13.09
CA GLN A 42 -10.63 9.23 12.82
C GLN A 42 -11.05 8.17 13.84
N GLN A 43 -10.09 7.56 14.54
CA GLN A 43 -10.31 6.40 15.42
C GLN A 43 -11.11 5.27 14.77
N ALA A 44 -10.96 5.11 13.45
CA ALA A 44 -11.72 4.16 12.65
C ALA A 44 -11.04 2.78 12.57
N VAL A 45 -9.72 2.73 12.74
CA VAL A 45 -8.91 1.52 12.63
C VAL A 45 -7.93 1.47 13.81
N PRO A 46 -7.94 0.41 14.64
CA PRO A 46 -6.91 0.22 15.66
C PRO A 46 -5.51 0.08 15.05
N LEU A 47 -4.47 0.55 15.76
CA LEU A 47 -3.07 0.47 15.28
C LEU A 47 -2.65 -0.95 14.87
N VAL A 48 -3.12 -1.97 15.59
CA VAL A 48 -2.82 -3.38 15.31
C VAL A 48 -3.39 -3.88 13.97
N HIS A 49 -4.36 -3.18 13.40
CA HIS A 49 -5.00 -3.50 12.11
C HIS A 49 -4.70 -2.46 11.04
N HIS A 50 -3.72 -1.59 11.27
CA HIS A 50 -3.34 -0.55 10.34
C HIS A 50 -2.74 -1.12 9.05
N LEU A 51 -1.97 -2.22 9.14
CA LEU A 51 -1.42 -2.95 7.99
C LEU A 51 -2.39 -4.02 7.50
N ASP A 52 -2.43 -4.25 6.19
CA ASP A 52 -3.22 -5.32 5.59
C ASP A 52 -2.38 -6.25 4.69
N ASN A 53 -3.01 -7.36 4.29
CA ASN A 53 -2.41 -8.40 3.47
C ASN A 53 -2.02 -7.93 2.06
N ASP A 54 -2.56 -6.79 1.64
CA ASP A 54 -2.41 -6.26 0.29
C ASP A 54 -1.33 -5.18 0.22
N ASP A 55 -0.80 -4.73 1.36
CA ASP A 55 0.18 -3.64 1.44
C ASP A 55 1.49 -3.98 0.70
N ALA A 56 1.91 -5.24 0.71
CA ALA A 56 3.16 -5.67 0.06
C ALA A 56 3.11 -5.68 -1.47
N ARG A 57 1.92 -5.87 -2.06
CA ARG A 57 1.70 -5.96 -3.52
C ARG A 57 1.09 -4.69 -4.12
N SER A 58 0.87 -3.69 -3.29
CA SER A 58 0.30 -2.42 -3.71
C SER A 58 1.38 -1.43 -4.11
N VAL A 59 1.04 -0.52 -5.02
CA VAL A 59 1.88 0.66 -5.30
C VAL A 59 1.44 1.79 -4.39
N HIS A 60 2.38 2.32 -3.62
CA HIS A 60 2.13 3.41 -2.67
C HIS A 60 2.71 4.71 -3.21
N PHE A 61 1.90 5.75 -3.17
CA PHE A 61 2.32 7.11 -3.49
C PHE A 61 2.28 7.93 -2.22
N VAL A 62 3.31 8.75 -2.03
CA VAL A 62 3.39 9.71 -0.93
C VAL A 62 3.71 11.08 -1.51
N ILE A 63 3.01 12.10 -1.04
CA ILE A 63 3.31 13.49 -1.36
C ILE A 63 3.97 14.16 -0.17
N TYR A 64 5.05 14.88 -0.46
CA TYR A 64 5.85 15.59 0.52
C TYR A 64 5.61 17.10 0.37
N ALA A 65 5.44 17.80 1.48
CA ALA A 65 5.20 19.24 1.51
C ALA A 65 6.06 19.91 2.59
N PRO A 66 6.38 21.21 2.44
CA PRO A 66 7.20 21.93 3.40
C PRO A 66 6.51 22.04 4.76
N ILE A 67 7.29 21.98 5.85
CA ILE A 67 6.77 22.10 7.21
C ILE A 67 6.08 23.46 7.43
N ILE A 68 4.80 23.44 7.81
CA ILE A 68 4.06 24.64 8.23
C ILE A 68 4.51 25.01 9.65
N THR A 69 5.44 25.97 9.79
CA THR A 69 5.81 26.54 11.08
C THR A 69 5.01 27.82 11.35
N PRO A 70 4.27 27.93 12.48
CA PRO A 70 3.41 29.08 12.74
C PRO A 70 4.14 30.41 13.07
N VAL A 71 5.48 30.48 13.04
CA VAL A 71 6.25 31.63 13.60
C VAL A 71 7.28 32.29 12.66
N ALA A 72 7.61 31.77 11.47
CA ALA A 72 8.72 32.36 10.69
C ALA A 72 8.32 32.89 9.30
N SER A 73 7.84 34.13 9.29
CA SER A 73 8.04 35.06 8.17
C SER A 73 9.48 35.58 8.17
N THR A 74 10.46 34.72 7.89
CA THR A 74 11.80 35.20 7.53
C THR A 74 12.37 34.27 6.48
N ILE A 75 12.36 34.75 5.23
CA ILE A 75 13.00 34.10 4.10
C ILE A 75 14.51 34.14 4.36
N THR A 76 15.05 33.03 4.87
CA THR A 76 16.44 32.67 4.66
C THR A 76 16.45 31.41 3.82
N ASN A 77 17.27 31.41 2.78
CA ASN A 77 17.38 30.40 1.74
C ASN A 77 18.06 29.12 2.28
N THR A 78 17.48 28.54 3.33
CA THR A 78 17.87 27.30 3.99
C THR A 78 16.87 26.24 3.58
N GLN A 79 17.36 25.10 3.06
CA GLN A 79 16.58 23.96 2.56
C GLN A 79 15.27 23.79 3.33
N GLN A 80 14.13 24.06 2.67
CA GLN A 80 12.83 23.79 3.26
C GLN A 80 12.72 22.28 3.49
N GLU A 81 12.65 21.88 4.75
CA GLU A 81 12.43 20.48 5.13
C GLU A 81 11.03 20.08 4.69
N HIS A 82 10.94 18.96 3.96
CA HIS A 82 9.68 18.41 3.47
C HIS A 82 9.32 17.20 4.30
N ILE A 83 8.06 17.11 4.71
CA ILE A 83 7.51 15.98 5.45
C ILE A 83 6.45 15.27 4.61
N PRO A 84 6.19 13.97 4.84
CA PRO A 84 5.11 13.26 4.18
C PRO A 84 3.76 13.78 4.69
N VAL A 85 2.91 14.27 3.79
CA VAL A 85 1.62 14.89 4.16
C VAL A 85 0.40 14.20 3.59
N GLY A 86 0.57 13.36 2.58
CA GLY A 86 -0.53 12.60 2.01
C GLY A 86 -0.07 11.33 1.32
N THR A 87 -0.98 10.37 1.21
CA THR A 87 -0.73 9.08 0.58
C THR A 87 -1.96 8.54 -0.14
N ILE A 88 -1.73 7.77 -1.21
CA ILE A 88 -2.75 6.96 -1.89
C ILE A 88 -2.11 5.63 -2.29
N ARG A 89 -2.92 4.58 -2.34
CA ARG A 89 -2.51 3.22 -2.70
C ARG A 89 -3.24 2.73 -3.94
N LEU A 90 -2.51 2.12 -4.86
CA LEU A 90 -3.04 1.30 -5.95
C LEU A 90 -2.93 -0.17 -5.60
N LEU A 91 -4.05 -0.87 -5.64
CA LEU A 91 -4.15 -2.28 -5.31
C LEU A 91 -4.50 -3.09 -6.55
N PRO A 92 -3.68 -4.08 -6.97
CA PRO A 92 -4.04 -4.98 -8.06
C PRO A 92 -5.13 -5.99 -7.66
N TYR A 93 -6.00 -6.34 -8.61
CA TYR A 93 -6.88 -7.51 -8.52
C TYR A 93 -6.07 -8.79 -8.81
N PRO A 94 -6.37 -9.95 -8.18
CA PRO A 94 -7.39 -10.24 -7.17
C PRO A 94 -7.03 -9.69 -5.79
N ASP A 95 -7.98 -9.03 -5.11
CA ASP A 95 -7.79 -8.50 -3.74
C ASP A 95 -8.50 -9.30 -2.65
N HIS A 96 -7.94 -9.22 -1.44
CA HIS A 96 -8.54 -9.88 -0.29
C HIS A 96 -9.94 -9.31 -0.05
N ILE A 97 -10.91 -10.20 0.23
CA ILE A 97 -12.31 -9.82 0.43
C ILE A 97 -12.40 -8.75 1.51
N ARG A 98 -12.96 -7.60 1.11
CA ARG A 98 -13.17 -6.48 2.01
C ARG A 98 -14.56 -6.59 2.65
N PRO A 99 -14.72 -6.03 3.86
CA PRO A 99 -16.03 -5.98 4.49
C PRO A 99 -17.02 -5.28 3.55
N LEU A 100 -18.23 -5.84 3.45
CA LEU A 100 -19.30 -5.25 2.64
C LEU A 100 -19.57 -3.80 3.07
N PRO A 101 -20.05 -2.94 2.15
CA PRO A 101 -20.57 -1.63 2.52
C PRO A 101 -21.57 -1.76 3.67
N ASN A 102 -21.43 -0.92 4.70
CA ASN A 102 -22.23 -0.94 5.95
C ASN A 102 -21.99 -2.15 6.89
N SER A 103 -21.01 -3.01 6.61
CA SER A 103 -20.53 -3.97 7.60
C SER A 103 -19.49 -3.32 8.51
N ARG A 104 -19.52 -3.66 9.80
CA ARG A 104 -18.48 -3.28 10.75
C ARG A 104 -17.55 -4.47 10.94
N ILE A 105 -16.25 -4.25 10.80
CA ILE A 105 -15.27 -5.20 11.31
C ILE A 105 -15.40 -5.14 12.83
N ILE A 106 -15.93 -6.19 13.43
CA ILE A 106 -15.85 -6.38 14.87
C ILE A 106 -14.42 -6.87 15.12
N THR A 107 -13.61 -6.06 15.79
CA THR A 107 -12.29 -6.47 16.26
C THR A 107 -12.43 -7.81 16.98
N ALA A 108 -11.56 -8.77 16.64
CA ALA A 108 -11.59 -10.07 17.28
C ALA A 108 -11.54 -9.91 18.81
N LEU A 109 -12.20 -10.84 19.52
CA LEU A 109 -12.19 -10.89 20.98
C LEU A 109 -10.75 -10.73 21.51
N PRO A 110 -10.54 -10.10 22.68
CA PRO A 110 -9.21 -9.75 23.19
C PRO A 110 -8.22 -10.93 23.31
N ASP A 111 -8.72 -12.17 23.32
CA ASP A 111 -7.93 -13.40 23.39
C ASP A 111 -7.60 -14.03 22.02
N ALA A 112 -7.94 -13.39 20.91
CA ALA A 112 -7.59 -13.89 19.59
C ALA A 112 -6.08 -13.76 19.37
N GLU A 113 -5.40 -14.87 19.07
CA GLU A 113 -3.98 -14.85 18.68
C GLU A 113 -3.79 -13.92 17.47
N ILE A 114 -3.10 -12.81 17.69
CA ILE A 114 -2.72 -11.90 16.62
C ILE A 114 -1.62 -12.60 15.82
N SER A 115 -1.93 -12.98 14.58
CA SER A 115 -0.92 -13.50 13.66
C SER A 115 0.23 -12.48 13.53
N PRO A 116 1.49 -12.93 13.43
CA PRO A 116 2.62 -12.03 13.27
C PRO A 116 2.37 -11.10 12.07
N PRO A 117 2.69 -9.79 12.16
CA PRO A 117 2.54 -8.87 11.03
C PRO A 117 3.27 -9.34 9.76
N SER A 118 4.38 -10.06 9.91
CA SER A 118 5.11 -10.68 8.80
C SER A 118 4.28 -11.74 8.07
N HIS A 119 3.46 -12.52 8.78
CA HIS A 119 2.60 -13.52 8.16
C HIS A 119 1.53 -12.86 7.30
N LEU A 120 0.93 -11.76 7.80
CA LEU A 120 -0.05 -10.98 7.04
C LEU A 120 0.59 -10.33 5.81
N PHE A 121 1.77 -9.73 5.97
CA PHE A 121 2.43 -8.98 4.90
C PHE A 121 2.95 -9.87 3.76
N PHE A 122 3.30 -11.13 4.04
CA PHE A 122 3.80 -12.08 3.03
C PHE A 122 2.76 -13.16 2.66
N GLN A 123 1.49 -12.95 2.99
CA GLN A 123 0.43 -13.87 2.61
C GLN A 123 0.23 -13.83 1.08
N SER A 124 0.06 -15.00 0.46
CA SER A 124 -0.25 -15.07 -0.99
C SER A 124 -1.55 -14.35 -1.31
N HIS A 125 -1.62 -13.76 -2.52
CA HIS A 125 -2.86 -13.18 -3.02
C HIS A 125 -3.94 -14.27 -3.18
N PRO A 126 -5.23 -13.91 -3.02
CA PRO A 126 -6.32 -14.84 -3.30
C PRO A 126 -6.30 -15.25 -4.77
N PRO A 127 -6.84 -16.45 -5.11
CA PRO A 127 -6.91 -16.87 -6.50
C PRO A 127 -7.78 -15.92 -7.31
N TYR A 128 -7.42 -15.72 -8.58
CA TYR A 128 -8.25 -14.98 -9.52
C TYR A 128 -9.69 -15.56 -9.57
N GLN A 129 -10.68 -14.68 -9.52
CA GLN A 129 -12.09 -15.04 -9.66
C GLN A 129 -12.74 -14.08 -10.67
N ILE A 130 -13.72 -14.57 -11.43
CA ILE A 130 -14.56 -13.69 -12.24
C ILE A 130 -15.40 -12.87 -11.27
N ASP A 131 -15.22 -11.55 -11.30
CA ASP A 131 -15.90 -10.66 -10.38
C ASP A 131 -17.32 -10.33 -10.89
N LYS A 132 -18.17 -9.81 -10.00
CA LYS A 132 -19.55 -9.48 -10.34
C LYS A 132 -19.59 -8.29 -11.28
N ALA A 133 -20.12 -8.50 -12.48
CA ALA A 133 -20.41 -7.42 -13.42
C ALA A 133 -21.26 -6.32 -12.75
N SER A 134 -20.82 -5.08 -12.95
CA SER A 134 -21.48 -3.85 -12.51
C SER A 134 -21.80 -2.96 -13.71
N THR A 135 -22.40 -1.80 -13.48
CA THR A 135 -22.65 -0.81 -14.55
C THR A 135 -21.38 -0.23 -15.16
N LEU A 136 -20.25 -0.30 -14.46
CA LEU A 136 -18.98 0.32 -14.87
C LEU A 136 -17.86 -0.71 -15.14
N TYR A 137 -18.17 -2.00 -14.98
CA TYR A 137 -17.18 -3.07 -15.02
C TYR A 137 -17.86 -4.37 -15.43
N ASP A 138 -17.33 -5.05 -16.44
CA ASP A 138 -17.93 -6.25 -17.03
C ASP A 138 -17.74 -7.52 -16.19
N GLY A 139 -16.97 -7.45 -15.09
CA GLY A 139 -16.67 -8.59 -14.23
C GLY A 139 -15.54 -9.49 -14.76
N ILE A 140 -15.01 -9.17 -15.94
CA ILE A 140 -14.04 -9.98 -16.67
C ILE A 140 -12.65 -9.37 -16.57
N GLU A 141 -12.53 -8.06 -16.79
CA GLU A 141 -11.23 -7.39 -16.88
C GLU A 141 -10.51 -7.23 -15.53
N PRO A 142 -9.22 -7.55 -15.42
CA PRO A 142 -8.47 -7.24 -14.21
C PRO A 142 -8.41 -5.71 -14.02
N TYR A 143 -8.94 -5.23 -12.90
CA TYR A 143 -8.94 -3.82 -12.54
C TYR A 143 -7.85 -3.49 -11.49
N ILE A 144 -7.68 -2.20 -11.23
CA ILE A 144 -6.94 -1.69 -10.06
C ILE A 144 -7.90 -0.94 -9.13
N ARG A 145 -7.61 -0.96 -7.83
CA ARG A 145 -8.37 -0.21 -6.83
C ARG A 145 -7.56 0.92 -6.23
N LEU A 146 -8.18 2.09 -6.17
CA LEU A 146 -7.69 3.20 -5.33
C LEU A 146 -8.08 2.93 -3.88
N GLY A 147 -7.13 3.00 -2.96
CA GLY A 147 -7.36 2.81 -1.54
C GLY A 147 -6.44 3.66 -0.68
N ARG A 148 -6.71 3.66 0.63
CA ARG A 148 -5.86 4.31 1.64
C ARG A 148 -5.53 5.77 1.35
N LEU A 149 -6.42 6.49 0.67
CA LEU A 149 -6.27 7.93 0.44
C LEU A 149 -6.38 8.68 1.77
N ALA A 150 -5.29 9.29 2.18
CA ALA A 150 -5.21 10.05 3.42
C ALA A 150 -4.34 11.29 3.23
N VAL A 151 -4.74 12.41 3.84
CA VAL A 151 -3.96 13.65 3.90
C VAL A 151 -4.03 14.16 5.33
N LEU A 152 -2.88 14.56 5.88
CA LEU A 152 -2.77 15.14 7.21
C LEU A 152 -3.66 16.39 7.32
N PRO A 153 -4.38 16.57 8.44
CA PRO A 153 -5.39 17.60 8.57
C PRO A 153 -4.87 19.02 8.32
N GLU A 154 -3.61 19.31 8.68
CA GLU A 154 -2.96 20.61 8.51
C GLU A 154 -2.70 20.96 7.03
N TYR A 155 -2.66 19.96 6.17
CA TYR A 155 -2.35 20.10 4.74
C TYR A 155 -3.60 19.95 3.84
N ARG A 156 -4.79 19.80 4.43
CA ARG A 156 -6.05 19.69 3.67
C ARG A 156 -6.44 21.04 3.05
N GLY A 157 -7.28 20.99 2.02
CA GLY A 157 -7.74 22.19 1.30
C GLY A 157 -6.72 22.78 0.33
N GLN A 158 -5.55 22.15 0.17
CA GLN A 158 -4.46 22.61 -0.71
C GLN A 158 -4.36 21.82 -2.04
N GLY A 159 -5.32 20.94 -2.34
CA GLY A 159 -5.35 20.15 -3.58
C GLY A 159 -4.40 18.94 -3.62
N TYR A 160 -3.75 18.58 -2.50
CA TYR A 160 -2.84 17.42 -2.47
C TYR A 160 -3.53 16.08 -2.75
N ALA A 161 -4.78 15.90 -2.32
CA ALA A 161 -5.55 14.69 -2.62
C ALA A 161 -5.78 14.54 -4.14
N ASP A 162 -6.13 15.62 -4.82
CA ASP A 162 -6.34 15.62 -6.27
C ASP A 162 -5.05 15.30 -7.02
N SER A 163 -3.93 15.90 -6.58
CA SER A 163 -2.60 15.59 -7.14
C SER A 163 -2.21 14.12 -6.97
N LEU A 164 -2.47 13.53 -5.80
CA LEU A 164 -2.23 12.11 -5.56
C LEU A 164 -3.06 11.23 -6.49
N ILE A 165 -4.35 11.52 -6.66
CA ILE A 165 -5.23 10.79 -7.57
C ILE A 165 -4.74 10.92 -9.02
N GLN A 166 -4.38 12.13 -9.47
CA GLN A 166 -3.89 12.34 -10.83
C GLN A 166 -2.60 11.55 -11.11
N VAL A 167 -1.65 11.55 -10.17
CA VAL A 167 -0.40 10.77 -10.31
C VAL A 167 -0.69 9.28 -10.32
N ALA A 168 -1.57 8.79 -9.45
CA ALA A 168 -1.96 7.39 -9.41
C ALA A 168 -2.64 6.95 -10.72
N MET A 169 -3.56 7.76 -11.25
CA MET A 169 -4.23 7.50 -12.53
C MET A 169 -3.25 7.55 -13.71
N LYS A 170 -2.31 8.50 -13.71
CA LYS A 170 -1.25 8.56 -14.72
C LYS A 170 -0.38 7.30 -14.70
N TRP A 171 0.06 6.87 -13.53
CA TRP A 171 0.85 5.65 -13.38
C TRP A 171 0.08 4.42 -13.86
N ALA A 172 -1.21 4.33 -13.52
CA ALA A 172 -2.09 3.25 -13.97
C ALA A 172 -2.24 3.21 -15.50
N ALA A 173 -2.38 4.37 -16.14
CA ALA A 173 -2.46 4.47 -17.60
C ALA A 173 -1.15 4.06 -18.30
N GLU A 174 -0.01 4.30 -17.65
CA GLU A 174 1.32 3.86 -18.13
C GLU A 174 1.56 2.35 -17.91
N HIS A 175 0.83 1.72 -16.97
CA HIS A 175 0.96 0.30 -16.60
C HIS A 175 -0.38 -0.44 -16.70
N PRO A 176 -1.03 -0.50 -17.87
CA PRO A 176 -2.38 -1.08 -18.01
C PRO A 176 -2.44 -2.58 -17.71
N LYS A 177 -1.31 -3.28 -17.78
CA LYS A 177 -1.21 -4.72 -17.49
C LYS A 177 -0.77 -5.03 -16.06
N PHE A 178 -0.61 -4.03 -15.20
CA PHE A 178 -0.09 -4.21 -13.85
C PHE A 178 -0.81 -5.32 -13.05
N SER A 179 -2.15 -5.29 -12.99
CA SER A 179 -2.91 -6.34 -12.30
C SER A 179 -2.74 -7.73 -12.93
N TYR A 180 -2.69 -7.80 -14.27
CA TYR A 180 -2.48 -9.06 -15.00
C TYR A 180 -1.06 -9.63 -14.79
N GLU A 181 -0.05 -8.77 -14.71
CA GLU A 181 1.34 -9.17 -14.50
C GLU A 181 1.59 -9.73 -13.09
N MET A 182 0.77 -9.35 -12.11
CA MET A 182 0.81 -9.87 -10.74
C MET A 182 0.19 -11.27 -10.59
N LEU A 183 -0.48 -11.78 -11.62
CA LEU A 183 -1.06 -13.12 -11.63
C LEU A 183 0.00 -14.19 -11.89
N SER A 184 -0.22 -15.39 -11.36
CA SER A 184 0.55 -16.58 -11.74
C SER A 184 0.28 -17.01 -13.18
N GLU A 185 1.17 -17.82 -13.76
CA GLU A 185 1.02 -18.31 -15.14
C GLU A 185 -0.21 -19.23 -15.32
N GLU A 186 -0.65 -19.89 -14.24
CA GLU A 186 -1.88 -20.66 -14.19
C GLU A 186 -3.10 -19.73 -14.23
N GLU A 187 -3.13 -18.70 -13.40
CA GLU A 187 -4.24 -17.73 -13.32
C GLU A 187 -4.39 -16.92 -14.62
N LYS A 188 -3.27 -16.56 -15.27
CA LYS A 188 -3.29 -15.86 -16.56
C LYS A 188 -4.06 -16.61 -17.65
N LYS A 189 -4.13 -17.94 -17.59
CA LYS A 189 -4.90 -18.78 -18.53
C LYS A 189 -6.40 -18.74 -18.26
N GLU A 190 -6.79 -18.39 -17.03
CA GLU A 190 -8.18 -18.28 -16.59
C GLU A 190 -8.75 -16.88 -16.82
N VAL A 191 -7.89 -15.87 -16.96
CA VAL A 191 -8.32 -14.51 -17.32
C VAL A 191 -8.93 -14.52 -18.72
N PRO A 192 -10.22 -14.15 -18.87
CA PRO A 192 -10.84 -14.13 -20.18
C PRO A 192 -10.22 -13.02 -21.06
N GLU A 193 -10.14 -13.29 -22.36
CA GLU A 193 -9.61 -12.33 -23.32
C GLU A 193 -10.54 -11.11 -23.44
N TRP A 194 -9.96 -9.92 -23.38
CA TRP A 194 -10.67 -8.65 -23.54
C TRP A 194 -11.40 -8.56 -24.88
N ARG A 195 -12.69 -8.21 -24.88
CA ARG A 195 -13.52 -8.19 -26.10
C ARG A 195 -13.84 -6.80 -26.66
N GLY A 196 -13.34 -5.73 -26.03
CA GLY A 196 -13.62 -4.36 -26.45
C GLY A 196 -14.87 -3.79 -25.82
#